data_AF-A0A1G9ZDV1-F1
#
_entry.id   AF-A0A1G9ZDV1-F1
#
_cell.length_a   1.000
_cell.length_b   1.000
_cell.length_c   1.000
_cell.angle_alpha   90.00
_cell.angle_beta   90.00
_cell.angle_gamma   90.00
#
_symmetry.space_group_name_H-M   'P 1'
#
loop_
_entity.id
_entity.type
_entity.pdbx_description
1 polymer ?
#
loop_
_entity_poly.entity_id
_entity_poly.type
_entity_poly.pdbx_seq_one_letter_code
_entity_poly.pdbx_strand_id
1 'polypeptide(L)'
;MTNARDAVVQIHLEQLGKHSWVRAVLGAVIGAGGGPPYRFVAAPDDPEHDASEHAAVGATFPVLPTEDLERQTEPNEWTDLAHQRLNELDTNLLSAGWKRRADRGRYWWSLRYDPPPG
;
A
#
# COMPACT_ATOMS: atom_id res chain seq x y z
N MET A 1 -3.00 15.29 -14.93
CA MET A 1 -2.95 13.86 -14.57
C MET A 1 -1.55 13.39 -14.92
N THR A 2 -0.72 13.17 -13.91
CA THR A 2 0.66 12.72 -14.10
C THR A 2 0.63 11.21 -14.14
N ASN A 3 1.07 10.61 -15.25
CA ASN A 3 1.16 9.16 -15.33
C ASN A 3 2.16 8.68 -14.27
N ALA A 4 1.73 7.79 -13.38
CA ALA A 4 2.56 7.31 -12.28
C ALA A 4 3.87 6.69 -12.80
N ARG A 5 3.86 6.09 -13.99
CA ARG A 5 5.06 5.51 -14.63
C ARG A 5 6.17 6.51 -14.95
N ASP A 6 5.86 7.81 -14.98
CA ASP A 6 6.81 8.86 -15.34
C ASP A 6 7.21 9.73 -14.14
N ALA A 7 6.72 9.40 -12.94
CA ALA A 7 6.90 10.18 -11.74
C ALA A 7 7.49 9.36 -10.59
N VAL A 8 8.08 10.06 -9.62
CA VAL A 8 8.43 9.47 -8.33
C VAL A 8 7.14 9.00 -7.65
N VAL A 9 7.11 7.74 -7.25
CA VAL A 9 6.00 7.16 -6.49
C VAL A 9 6.41 6.87 -5.06
N GLN A 10 5.42 6.89 -4.18
CA GLN A 10 5.55 6.53 -2.77
C GLN A 10 4.56 5.41 -2.44
N ILE A 11 4.93 4.54 -1.51
CA ILE A 11 4.01 3.56 -0.97
C ILE A 11 3.07 4.22 0.06
N HIS A 12 1.77 4.06 -0.18
CA HIS A 12 0.69 4.53 0.67
C HIS A 12 -0.08 3.34 1.23
N LEU A 13 -0.72 3.55 2.39
CA LEU A 13 -1.64 2.58 2.98
C LEU A 13 -3.06 2.95 2.59
N GLU A 14 -3.73 2.08 1.84
CA GLU A 14 -5.10 2.29 1.39
C GLU A 14 -6.05 1.36 2.15
N GLN A 15 -7.13 1.94 2.67
CA GLN A 15 -8.24 1.21 3.27
C GLN A 15 -9.25 0.84 2.18
N LEU A 16 -9.49 -0.44 1.96
CA LEU A 16 -10.51 -0.89 1.02
C LEU A 16 -11.90 -0.57 1.56
N GLY A 17 -12.75 0.02 0.71
CA GLY A 17 -14.15 0.31 1.03
C GLY A 17 -14.51 1.78 1.22
N LYS A 18 -13.54 2.72 1.24
CA LYS A 18 -13.84 4.17 1.31
C LYS A 18 -14.57 4.73 0.07
N HIS A 19 -14.47 4.07 -1.09
CA HIS A 19 -15.09 4.54 -2.35
C HIS A 19 -15.96 3.50 -3.11
N SER A 20 -16.21 2.30 -2.59
CA SER A 20 -16.82 1.23 -3.41
C SER A 20 -17.70 0.21 -2.68
N TRP A 21 -18.38 0.60 -1.61
CA TRP A 21 -19.29 -0.32 -0.90
C TRP A 21 -20.58 -0.69 -1.69
N VAL A 22 -20.87 -0.08 -2.85
CA VAL A 22 -22.14 -0.35 -3.54
C VAL A 22 -22.11 -1.56 -4.50
N ARG A 23 -20.95 -2.15 -4.87
CA ARG A 23 -20.96 -3.13 -5.99
C ARG A 23 -20.31 -4.51 -5.83
N ALA A 24 -19.50 -4.83 -4.82
CA ALA A 24 -18.84 -6.15 -4.84
C ALA A 24 -18.36 -6.71 -3.49
N VAL A 25 -19.27 -6.96 -2.53
CA VAL A 25 -18.98 -7.92 -1.45
C VAL A 25 -20.05 -9.02 -1.44
N LEU A 26 -20.07 -9.78 -2.52
CA LEU A 26 -20.54 -11.16 -2.58
C LEU A 26 -19.30 -12.00 -2.88
N GLY A 27 -18.68 -12.61 -1.86
CA GLY A 27 -17.81 -13.75 -2.15
C GLY A 27 -16.72 -14.15 -1.15
N ALA A 28 -16.13 -13.25 -0.36
CA ALA A 28 -15.01 -13.68 0.49
C ALA A 28 -14.81 -12.84 1.75
N VAL A 29 -14.68 -13.53 2.88
CA VAL A 29 -14.24 -13.08 4.20
C VAL A 29 -15.30 -12.35 5.05
N ILE A 30 -16.40 -13.06 5.36
CA ILE A 30 -17.14 -12.84 6.61
C ILE A 30 -16.75 -13.98 7.56
N GLY A 31 -15.57 -13.87 8.14
CA GLY A 31 -15.14 -14.63 9.30
C GLY A 31 -14.88 -13.65 10.43
N ALA A 32 -15.91 -13.38 11.22
CA ALA A 32 -15.92 -12.76 12.56
C ALA A 32 -14.85 -11.68 12.88
N GLY A 33 -15.27 -10.42 12.90
CA GLY A 33 -14.64 -9.38 13.76
C GLY A 33 -13.43 -8.62 13.21
N GLY A 34 -13.01 -8.87 11.97
CA GLY A 34 -11.90 -8.13 11.34
C GLY A 34 -12.33 -6.74 10.87
N GLY A 35 -11.52 -5.72 11.16
CA GLY A 35 -11.67 -4.38 10.58
C GLY A 35 -11.61 -4.38 9.05
N PRO A 36 -11.85 -3.23 8.41
CA PRO A 36 -11.78 -3.11 6.96
C PRO A 36 -10.39 -3.54 6.46
N PRO A 37 -10.29 -4.32 5.36
CA PRO A 37 -9.00 -4.74 4.86
C PRO A 37 -8.21 -3.55 4.32
N TYR A 38 -6.90 -3.60 4.50
CA TYR A 38 -5.96 -2.62 3.96
C TYR A 38 -5.12 -3.25 2.87
N ARG A 39 -4.49 -2.40 2.05
CA ARG A 39 -3.43 -2.78 1.11
C ARG A 39 -2.42 -1.67 0.97
N PHE A 40 -1.20 -2.01 0.57
CA PHE A 40 -0.22 -1.02 0.13
C PHE A 40 -0.41 -0.72 -1.35
N VAL A 41 -0.27 0.55 -1.73
CA VAL A 41 -0.30 0.99 -3.14
C VAL A 41 0.89 1.88 -3.40
N ALA A 42 1.49 1.76 -4.59
CA ALA A 42 2.51 2.68 -5.06
C ALA A 42 1.86 3.72 -5.97
N ALA A 43 1.84 4.98 -5.55
CA ALA A 43 1.19 6.07 -6.27
C ALA A 43 2.00 7.37 -6.11
N PRO A 44 1.73 8.42 -6.91
CA PRO A 44 2.32 9.74 -6.70
C PRO A 44 2.16 10.22 -5.25
N ASP A 45 3.06 11.10 -4.79
CA ASP A 45 2.99 11.73 -3.45
C ASP A 45 1.94 12.85 -3.42
N ASP A 46 0.72 12.53 -3.86
CA ASP A 46 -0.47 13.37 -3.87
C ASP A 46 -1.54 12.67 -3.01
N PRO A 47 -2.11 13.33 -1.97
CA PRO A 47 -3.15 12.73 -1.15
C PRO A 47 -4.47 12.42 -1.88
N GLU A 48 -4.70 12.97 -3.08
CA GLU A 48 -5.93 12.81 -3.86
C GLU A 48 -5.77 11.92 -5.11
N HIS A 49 -4.73 11.09 -5.18
CA HIS A 49 -4.50 10.23 -6.35
C HIS A 49 -5.64 9.24 -6.61
N ASP A 50 -5.98 9.06 -7.89
CA ASP A 50 -6.97 8.08 -8.33
C ASP A 50 -6.36 6.66 -8.44
N ALA A 51 -7.20 5.62 -8.35
CA ALA A 51 -6.75 4.23 -8.53
C ALA A 51 -6.10 3.97 -9.90
N SER A 52 -6.43 4.77 -10.92
CA SER A 52 -5.77 4.74 -12.24
C SER A 52 -4.33 5.24 -12.23
N GLU A 53 -3.94 5.98 -11.18
CA GLU A 53 -2.60 6.51 -10.96
C GLU A 53 -1.76 5.60 -10.06
N HIS A 54 -2.23 4.39 -9.75
CA HIS A 54 -1.43 3.40 -9.04
C HIS A 54 -0.43 2.73 -9.99
N ALA A 55 0.87 2.89 -9.71
CA ALA A 55 1.93 2.17 -10.41
C ALA A 55 1.92 0.67 -10.08
N ALA A 56 1.57 0.32 -8.84
CA ALA A 56 1.42 -1.07 -8.38
C ALA A 56 0.49 -1.15 -7.17
N VAL A 57 -0.12 -2.31 -6.99
CA VAL A 57 -1.05 -2.60 -5.89
C VAL A 57 -0.59 -3.88 -5.20
N GLY A 58 -0.43 -3.83 -3.87
CA GLY A 58 -0.08 -4.97 -3.04
C GLY A 58 -1.28 -5.83 -2.66
N ALA A 59 -0.99 -7.00 -2.07
CA ALA A 59 -2.03 -7.88 -1.53
C ALA A 59 -2.73 -7.25 -0.32
N THR A 60 -3.99 -7.64 -0.11
CA THR A 60 -4.82 -7.16 0.99
C THR A 60 -4.48 -7.88 2.29
N PHE A 61 -4.58 -7.19 3.42
CA PHE A 61 -4.38 -7.76 4.74
C PHE A 61 -5.34 -7.14 5.76
N PRO A 62 -5.79 -7.90 6.78
CA PRO A 62 -6.56 -7.32 7.87
C PRO A 62 -5.62 -6.48 8.73
N VAL A 63 -6.06 -5.29 9.17
CA VAL A 63 -5.34 -4.51 10.18
C VAL A 63 -6.33 -4.08 11.24
N LEU A 64 -5.97 -4.29 12.50
CA LEU A 64 -6.63 -3.75 13.66
C LEU A 64 -5.58 -3.32 14.67
N PRO A 65 -5.63 -2.08 15.21
CA PRO A 65 -5.93 -0.78 14.58
C PRO A 65 -4.74 -0.19 13.81
N THR A 66 -4.96 0.76 12.87
CA THR A 66 -3.89 1.44 12.11
C THR A 66 -2.86 2.15 12.97
N GLU A 67 -3.26 2.55 14.17
CA GLU A 67 -2.38 3.14 15.18
C GLU A 67 -1.23 2.19 15.58
N ASP A 68 -1.46 0.88 15.57
CA ASP A 68 -0.43 -0.11 15.87
C ASP A 68 0.61 -0.18 14.74
N LEU A 69 0.16 -0.05 13.48
CA LEU A 69 1.08 0.09 12.35
C LEU A 69 1.92 1.36 12.50
N GLU A 70 1.31 2.49 12.87
CA GLU A 70 2.01 3.77 12.99
C GLU A 70 3.04 3.79 14.13
N ARG A 71 2.73 3.17 15.28
CA ARG A 71 3.57 3.29 16.49
C ARG A 71 4.79 2.37 16.51
N GLN A 72 4.80 1.25 15.77
CA GLN A 72 5.88 0.23 15.82
C GLN A 72 6.25 -0.24 17.24
N THR A 73 5.44 0.06 18.26
CA THR A 73 5.89 -0.04 19.66
C THR A 73 5.97 -1.47 20.16
N GLU A 74 5.26 -2.42 19.55
CA GLU A 74 5.32 -3.83 19.91
C GLU A 74 5.18 -4.72 18.66
N PRO A 75 6.10 -5.68 18.44
CA PRO A 75 5.94 -6.70 17.41
C PRO A 75 4.62 -7.44 17.63
N ASN A 76 3.72 -7.33 16.67
CA ASN A 76 2.48 -8.09 16.66
C ASN A 76 2.31 -8.76 15.29
N GLU A 77 1.52 -9.83 15.24
CA GLU A 77 1.27 -10.62 14.03
C GLU A 77 0.79 -9.76 12.84
N TRP A 78 0.14 -8.62 13.13
CA TRP A 78 -0.36 -7.67 12.14
C TRP A 78 0.74 -6.81 11.53
N THR A 79 1.72 -6.39 12.34
CA THR A 79 2.91 -5.67 11.87
C THR A 79 3.80 -6.58 11.04
N ASP A 80 3.95 -7.84 11.44
CA ASP A 80 4.69 -8.85 10.67
C ASP A 80 4.03 -9.09 9.31
N LEU A 81 2.70 -9.23 9.28
CA LEU A 81 1.95 -9.36 8.04
C LEU A 81 2.09 -8.11 7.16
N ALA A 82 2.04 -6.91 7.74
CA ALA A 82 2.26 -5.67 7.00
C ALA A 82 3.68 -5.59 6.43
N HIS A 83 4.71 -5.98 7.19
CA HIS A 83 6.09 -6.09 6.70
C HIS A 83 6.17 -7.06 5.52
N GLN A 84 5.54 -8.24 5.63
CA GLN A 84 5.49 -9.20 4.54
C GLN A 84 4.84 -8.59 3.29
N ARG A 85 3.67 -7.94 3.43
CA ARG A 85 2.97 -7.33 2.29
C ARG A 85 3.74 -6.18 1.67
N LEU A 86 4.45 -5.39 2.48
CA LEU A 86 5.32 -4.34 1.99
C LEU A 86 6.49 -4.92 1.19
N ASN A 87 7.14 -5.97 1.70
CA ASN A 87 8.27 -6.62 1.04
C ASN A 87 7.85 -7.28 -0.29
N GLU A 88 6.66 -7.85 -0.36
CA GLU A 88 6.08 -8.37 -1.60
C GLU A 88 5.91 -7.26 -2.64
N LEU A 89 5.31 -6.12 -2.25
CA LEU A 89 5.13 -4.98 -3.15
C LEU A 89 6.46 -4.36 -3.59
N ASP A 90 7.40 -4.20 -2.67
CA ASP A 90 8.75 -3.71 -2.95
C ASP A 90 9.46 -4.60 -3.97
N THR A 91 9.45 -5.92 -3.76
CA THR A 91 10.07 -6.88 -4.67
C THR A 91 9.44 -6.79 -6.07
N ASN A 92 8.12 -6.63 -6.15
CA ASN A 92 7.42 -6.46 -7.42
C ASN A 92 7.83 -5.16 -8.14
N LEU A 93 7.95 -4.04 -7.42
CA LEU A 93 8.40 -2.77 -7.99
C LEU A 93 9.84 -2.88 -8.51
N LEU A 94 10.76 -3.41 -7.69
CA LEU A 94 12.16 -3.61 -8.08
C LEU A 94 12.27 -4.52 -9.31
N SER A 95 11.49 -5.59 -9.36
CA SER A 95 11.44 -6.51 -10.51
C SER A 95 10.89 -5.85 -11.78
N ALA A 96 9.98 -4.88 -11.62
CA ALA A 96 9.46 -4.06 -12.71
C ALA A 96 10.40 -2.91 -13.13
N GLY A 97 11.60 -2.83 -12.56
CA GLY A 97 12.64 -1.87 -12.94
C GLY A 97 12.59 -0.54 -12.18
N TRP A 98 11.70 -0.39 -11.21
CA TRP A 98 11.68 0.77 -10.32
C TRP A 98 12.93 0.78 -9.45
N LYS A 99 13.43 1.98 -9.14
CA LYS A 99 14.61 2.14 -8.28
C LYS A 99 14.22 2.71 -6.94
N ARG A 100 14.41 1.93 -5.87
CA ARG A 100 14.16 2.40 -4.51
C ARG A 100 15.13 3.53 -4.15
N ARG A 101 14.60 4.63 -3.64
CA ARG A 101 15.38 5.75 -3.10
C ARG A 101 15.90 5.47 -1.69
N ALA A 102 16.92 6.22 -1.29
CA ALA A 102 17.46 6.14 0.07
C ALA A 102 16.57 6.85 1.11
N ASP A 103 15.77 7.83 0.68
CA ASP A 103 14.79 8.51 1.52
C ASP A 103 13.44 7.77 1.57
N ARG A 104 12.65 8.08 2.59
CA ARG A 104 11.29 7.58 2.79
C ARG A 104 10.37 8.73 3.19
N GLY A 105 9.07 8.55 2.99
CA GLY A 105 8.02 9.44 3.47
C GLY A 105 7.82 9.36 4.98
N ARG A 106 6.67 9.87 5.44
CA ARG A 106 6.34 10.03 6.86
C ARG A 106 6.32 8.72 7.65
N TYR A 107 5.84 7.64 7.04
CA TYR A 107 5.65 6.36 7.70
C TYR A 107 6.74 5.36 7.32
N TRP A 108 6.95 4.34 8.16
CA TRP A 108 7.98 3.32 7.89
C TRP A 108 7.72 2.55 6.59
N TRP A 109 6.45 2.40 6.20
CA TRP A 109 6.05 1.79 4.93
C TRP A 109 6.12 2.74 3.74
N SER A 110 6.32 4.05 3.93
CA SER A 110 6.28 5.06 2.87
C SER A 110 7.57 5.10 2.04
N LEU A 111 7.92 3.96 1.45
CA LEU A 111 9.09 3.81 0.59
C LEU A 111 8.89 4.58 -0.72
N ARG A 112 9.96 5.18 -1.25
CA ARG A 112 9.92 6.00 -2.47
C ARG A 112 10.73 5.36 -3.60
N TYR A 113 10.26 5.55 -4.83
CA TYR A 113 10.86 4.94 -6.02
C TYR A 113 10.93 5.92 -7.17
N ASP A 114 12.08 5.92 -7.86
CA ASP A 114 12.20 6.55 -9.17
C ASP A 114 11.64 5.63 -10.26
N PRO A 115 11.00 6.20 -11.29
CA PRO A 115 10.43 5.44 -12.38
C PRO A 115 11.49 4.63 -13.13
N PRO A 116 11.11 3.48 -13.73
CA PRO A 116 11.99 2.75 -14.62
C PRO A 116 12.40 3.65 -15.80
N PRO A 117 13.60 3.46 -16.37
CA PRO A 117 13.95 4.13 -17.62
C PRO A 117 12.95 3.72 -18.71
N GLY A 118 12.41 4.71 -19.42
CA GLY A 118 11.50 4.51 -20.56
C GLY A 118 12.18 3.90 -21.78
#